data_AF-A0AA85AF42-F1
#
_entry.id   AF-A0AA85AF42-F1
#
_cell.length_a   1.000
_cell.length_b   1.000
_cell.length_c   1.000
_cell.angle_alpha   90.00
_cell.angle_beta   90.00
_cell.angle_gamma   90.00
#
_symmetry.space_group_name_H-M   'P 1'
#
loop_
_entity.id
_entity.type
_entity.pdbx_description
1 polymer ?
#
loop_
_entity_poly.entity_id
_entity_poly.type
_entity_poly.pdbx_seq_one_letter_code
_entity_poly.pdbx_strand_id
1 'polypeptide(L)'
;MSMVKMNVLHWHIVDDQSFPYVSETFPKLSSKGAFHPYLLIYTPNDVKYLLNYARLRGIRIMPEFDTPGHANSWGKGYPEILTKCYIKGEPDGTLGPINPINNISYNFVSQLYKELFSVFPDNWFHLGGDEVEYNCWRSNPSIIEFMKKMKFHDDYHRLEGYYINNLIQIINDVKPPERNITPIVWQEIFENGFRVVRMMRNWLLEVKQLCGVNMWMTRICLVDHVNNTTSRNTSADQGSDSRTIKSATKSTGNKTIGITGQKSGSTRGTSAKIDFNQAHWKMRIICKKIFSMIYS
;
A
#
# COMPACT_ATOMS: atom_id res chain seq x y z
N MET A 1 -10.91 13.84 10.85
CA MET A 1 -9.48 14.25 10.95
C MET A 1 -9.30 15.54 11.72
N SER A 2 -9.77 16.70 11.24
CA SER A 2 -9.55 17.99 11.92
C SER A 2 -10.09 18.04 13.36
N MET A 3 -11.26 17.46 13.63
CA MET A 3 -11.85 17.40 14.99
C MET A 3 -10.92 16.73 16.02
N VAL A 4 -10.06 15.80 15.57
CA VAL A 4 -9.10 15.08 16.41
C VAL A 4 -7.66 15.58 16.22
N LYS A 5 -7.50 16.78 15.64
CA LYS A 5 -6.21 17.47 15.42
C LYS A 5 -5.20 16.74 14.52
N MET A 6 -5.66 15.83 13.67
CA MET A 6 -4.83 15.30 12.58
C MET A 6 -4.67 16.35 11.49
N ASN A 7 -3.45 16.48 10.95
CA ASN A 7 -3.05 17.54 10.02
C ASN A 7 -2.46 17.04 8.68
N VAL A 8 -2.41 15.73 8.45
CA VAL A 8 -1.96 15.13 7.18
C VAL A 8 -3.00 14.10 6.75
N LEU A 9 -3.52 14.24 5.54
CA LEU A 9 -4.23 13.22 4.80
C LEU A 9 -3.23 12.58 3.83
N HIS A 10 -2.78 11.37 4.17
CA HIS A 10 -2.11 10.50 3.22
C HIS A 10 -3.18 9.94 2.29
N TRP A 11 -3.08 10.25 1.00
CA TRP A 11 -4.08 9.87 0.02
C TRP A 11 -3.49 8.83 -0.94
N HIS A 12 -3.77 7.57 -0.65
CA HIS A 12 -3.55 6.44 -1.56
C HIS A 12 -4.61 6.51 -2.66
N ILE A 13 -4.26 7.13 -3.79
CA ILE A 13 -5.23 7.49 -4.83
C ILE A 13 -5.40 6.36 -5.85
N VAL A 14 -4.33 5.61 -6.12
CA VAL A 14 -4.23 4.67 -7.25
C VAL A 14 -3.67 3.33 -6.77
N ASP A 15 -4.18 2.24 -7.35
CA ASP A 15 -3.76 0.86 -7.05
C ASP A 15 -4.10 -0.03 -8.28
N ASP A 16 -3.80 -1.32 -8.24
CA ASP A 16 -4.07 -2.31 -9.29
C ASP A 16 -5.52 -2.30 -9.78
N GLN A 17 -6.47 -2.07 -8.87
CA GLN A 17 -7.89 -2.18 -9.16
C GLN A 17 -8.44 -0.89 -9.78
N SER A 18 -7.84 0.27 -9.49
CA SER A 18 -8.35 1.56 -9.95
C SER A 18 -7.31 2.66 -10.10
N PHE A 19 -7.43 3.43 -11.18
CA PHE A 19 -6.76 4.73 -11.35
C PHE A 19 -7.82 5.85 -11.46
N PRO A 20 -8.34 6.39 -10.36
CA PRO A 20 -9.42 7.38 -10.40
C PRO A 20 -8.96 8.81 -10.66
N TYR A 21 -7.67 9.15 -10.51
CA TYR A 21 -7.15 10.49 -10.77
C TYR A 21 -7.21 10.84 -12.26
N VAL A 22 -7.88 11.93 -12.63
CA VAL A 22 -7.92 12.40 -14.02
C VAL A 22 -6.67 13.22 -14.33
N SER A 23 -5.71 12.58 -14.99
CA SER A 23 -4.54 13.28 -15.53
C SER A 23 -4.87 14.00 -16.83
N GLU A 24 -4.46 15.27 -16.92
CA GLU A 24 -4.56 16.05 -18.16
C GLU A 24 -3.54 15.57 -19.20
N THR A 25 -2.35 15.19 -18.75
CA THR A 25 -1.27 14.67 -19.61
C THR A 25 -1.58 13.27 -20.12
N PHE A 26 -2.21 12.44 -19.28
CA PHE A 26 -2.49 11.03 -19.58
C PHE A 26 -3.97 10.66 -19.35
N PRO A 27 -4.92 11.16 -20.16
CA PRO A 27 -6.36 10.92 -19.95
C PRO A 27 -6.78 9.44 -20.03
N LYS A 28 -5.95 8.56 -20.63
CA LYS A 28 -6.24 7.12 -20.69
C LYS A 28 -6.07 6.41 -19.35
N LEU A 29 -5.35 7.02 -18.39
CA LEU A 29 -5.18 6.45 -17.05
C LEU A 29 -6.55 6.31 -16.35
N SER A 30 -7.32 7.38 -16.24
CA SER A 30 -8.64 7.31 -15.62
C SER A 30 -9.71 6.70 -16.52
N SER A 31 -9.73 7.06 -17.81
CA SER A 31 -10.79 6.59 -18.72
C SER A 31 -10.76 5.07 -18.97
N LYS A 32 -9.63 4.39 -18.74
CA LYS A 32 -9.52 2.93 -18.82
C LYS A 32 -9.17 2.24 -17.51
N GLY A 33 -8.47 2.94 -16.61
CA GLY A 33 -7.98 2.39 -15.34
C GLY A 33 -8.92 2.56 -14.17
N ALA A 34 -9.85 3.52 -14.19
CA ALA A 34 -10.82 3.70 -13.10
C ALA A 34 -11.90 2.62 -13.10
N PHE A 35 -12.58 2.43 -11.96
CA PHE A 35 -13.75 1.55 -11.87
C PHE A 35 -14.90 1.99 -12.77
N HIS A 36 -15.06 3.31 -12.94
CA HIS A 36 -16.01 3.88 -13.89
C HIS A 36 -15.41 5.15 -14.51
N PRO A 37 -15.36 5.27 -15.85
CA PRO A 37 -14.62 6.33 -16.55
C PRO A 37 -15.12 7.76 -16.29
N TYR A 38 -16.30 7.92 -15.70
CA TYR A 38 -16.94 9.24 -15.46
C TYR A 38 -17.50 9.46 -14.05
N LEU A 39 -17.75 8.38 -13.28
CA LEU A 39 -18.51 8.47 -12.03
C LEU A 39 -17.64 8.22 -10.80
N LEU A 40 -16.60 7.41 -10.95
CA LEU A 40 -15.70 7.00 -9.89
C LEU A 40 -14.29 7.52 -10.20
N ILE A 41 -14.22 8.82 -10.44
CA ILE A 41 -13.00 9.56 -10.79
C ILE A 41 -12.92 10.85 -9.98
N TYR A 42 -11.70 11.38 -9.84
CA TYR A 42 -11.44 12.70 -9.30
C TYR A 42 -11.06 13.63 -10.44
N THR A 43 -11.96 14.52 -10.83
CA THR A 43 -11.68 15.55 -11.84
C THR A 43 -10.69 16.58 -11.31
N PRO A 44 -10.04 17.39 -12.17
CA PRO A 44 -9.17 18.47 -11.70
C PRO A 44 -9.87 19.45 -10.74
N ASN A 45 -11.18 19.68 -10.94
CA ASN A 45 -11.98 20.51 -10.04
C ASN A 45 -12.20 19.84 -8.67
N ASP A 46 -12.43 18.53 -8.62
CA ASP A 46 -12.59 17.79 -7.37
C ASP A 46 -11.30 17.82 -6.55
N VAL A 47 -10.15 17.58 -7.21
CA VAL A 47 -8.84 17.63 -6.57
C VAL A 47 -8.55 19.05 -6.04
N LYS A 48 -8.78 20.08 -6.85
CA LYS A 48 -8.61 21.49 -6.44
C LYS A 48 -9.52 21.85 -5.27
N TYR A 49 -10.78 21.42 -5.31
CA TYR A 49 -11.73 21.61 -4.23
C TYR A 49 -11.24 20.96 -2.94
N LEU A 50 -10.83 19.69 -3.00
CA LEU A 50 -10.34 18.93 -1.85
C LEU A 50 -9.08 19.55 -1.24
N LEU A 51 -8.11 19.95 -2.07
CA LEU A 51 -6.90 20.64 -1.63
C LEU A 51 -7.24 21.93 -0.86
N ASN A 52 -8.16 22.76 -1.39
CA ASN A 52 -8.57 23.98 -0.70
C ASN A 52 -9.36 23.67 0.59
N TYR A 53 -10.23 22.67 0.55
CA TYR A 53 -11.03 22.26 1.70
C TYR A 53 -10.17 21.75 2.87
N ALA A 54 -9.14 20.96 2.56
CA ALA A 54 -8.16 20.46 3.52
C ALA A 54 -7.30 21.60 4.07
N ARG A 55 -6.81 22.50 3.20
CA ARG A 55 -6.00 23.67 3.58
C ARG A 55 -6.72 24.56 4.60
N LEU A 56 -8.01 24.84 4.40
CA LEU A 56 -8.82 25.64 5.34
C LEU A 56 -8.99 25.00 6.73
N ARG A 57 -8.64 23.72 6.87
CA ARG A 57 -8.69 22.95 8.12
C ARG A 57 -7.31 22.65 8.70
N GLY A 58 -6.26 23.26 8.13
CA GLY A 58 -4.87 22.95 8.51
C GLY A 58 -4.45 21.52 8.18
N ILE A 59 -5.12 20.89 7.21
CA ILE A 59 -4.79 19.54 6.74
C ILE A 59 -4.02 19.66 5.43
N ARG A 60 -2.85 19.05 5.41
CA ARG A 60 -2.02 18.83 4.23
C ARG A 60 -2.42 17.55 3.54
N ILE A 61 -2.32 17.50 2.21
CA ILE A 61 -2.59 16.30 1.42
C ILE A 61 -1.27 15.82 0.83
N MET A 62 -0.86 14.63 1.25
CA MET A 62 0.30 13.93 0.70
C MET A 62 -0.24 12.86 -0.25
N PRO A 63 -0.14 13.04 -1.58
CA PRO A 63 -0.60 12.05 -2.52
C PRO A 63 0.37 10.87 -2.59
N GLU A 64 -0.18 9.71 -2.89
CA GLU A 64 0.56 8.50 -3.22
C GLU A 64 0.20 8.01 -4.62
N PHE A 65 1.24 7.81 -5.42
CA PHE A 65 1.18 7.19 -6.73
C PHE A 65 2.13 6.00 -6.73
N ASP A 66 1.56 4.84 -6.42
CA ASP A 66 2.30 3.64 -6.09
C ASP A 66 2.95 2.99 -7.31
N THR A 67 4.26 2.79 -7.23
CA THR A 67 5.09 2.18 -8.27
C THR A 67 6.32 1.51 -7.64
N PRO A 68 6.90 0.46 -8.26
CA PRO A 68 6.51 -0.13 -9.54
C PRO A 68 5.39 -1.18 -9.45
N GLY A 69 5.05 -1.64 -8.23
CA GLY A 69 3.88 -2.47 -7.95
C GLY A 69 2.57 -1.71 -8.13
N HIS A 70 1.44 -2.34 -7.81
CA HIS A 70 0.12 -1.69 -7.74
C HIS A 70 -0.28 -0.89 -9.00
N ALA A 71 0.21 -1.31 -10.18
CA ALA A 71 0.15 -0.55 -11.42
C ALA A 71 -0.72 -1.20 -12.52
N ASN A 72 -1.46 -2.27 -12.21
CA ASN A 72 -2.27 -2.97 -13.21
C ASN A 72 -3.33 -2.05 -13.85
N SER A 73 -3.96 -1.17 -13.07
CA SER A 73 -4.93 -0.19 -13.58
C SER A 73 -4.30 0.82 -14.56
N TRP A 74 -3.01 1.13 -14.41
CA TRP A 74 -2.27 2.03 -15.28
C TRP A 74 -2.07 1.40 -16.67
N GLY A 75 -1.73 0.10 -16.68
CA GLY A 75 -1.54 -0.71 -17.88
C GLY A 75 -2.77 -0.85 -18.76
N LYS A 76 -3.99 -0.67 -18.23
CA LYS A 76 -5.21 -0.61 -19.04
C LYS A 76 -5.20 0.58 -20.00
N GLY A 77 -4.61 1.70 -19.56
CA GLY A 77 -4.42 2.92 -20.35
C GLY A 77 -3.21 2.85 -21.28
N TYR A 78 -2.08 2.43 -20.70
CA TYR A 78 -0.74 2.46 -21.27
C TYR A 78 -0.02 1.13 -21.01
N PRO A 79 -0.36 0.05 -21.73
CA PRO A 79 0.25 -1.27 -21.47
C PRO A 79 1.76 -1.30 -21.68
N GLU A 80 2.33 -0.37 -22.45
CA GLU A 80 3.75 -0.27 -22.77
C GLU A 80 4.66 0.07 -21.59
N ILE A 81 4.11 0.62 -20.49
CA ILE A 81 4.91 0.93 -19.29
C ILE A 81 5.10 -0.29 -18.38
N LEU A 82 4.24 -1.31 -18.51
CA LEU A 82 4.26 -2.52 -17.69
C LEU A 82 5.19 -3.59 -18.28
N THR A 83 5.60 -4.52 -17.43
CA THR A 83 6.45 -5.64 -17.85
C THR A 83 5.61 -6.75 -18.47
N LYS A 84 5.94 -7.17 -19.69
CA LYS A 84 5.40 -8.40 -20.28
C LYS A 84 5.93 -9.62 -19.56
N CYS A 85 5.05 -10.50 -19.12
CA CYS A 85 5.40 -11.76 -18.49
C CYS A 85 5.57 -12.86 -19.54
N TYR A 86 6.35 -13.88 -19.22
CA TYR A 86 6.73 -14.96 -20.12
C TYR A 86 6.48 -16.32 -19.49
N ILE A 87 6.00 -17.27 -20.29
CA ILE A 87 5.89 -18.68 -19.92
C ILE A 87 6.56 -19.51 -21.02
N LYS A 88 7.51 -20.37 -20.64
CA LYS A 88 8.27 -21.24 -21.56
C LYS A 88 8.97 -20.47 -22.70
N GLY A 89 9.42 -19.24 -22.44
CA GLY A 89 10.18 -18.43 -23.38
C GLY A 89 9.33 -17.53 -24.29
N GLU A 90 8.00 -17.61 -24.21
CA GLU A 90 7.08 -16.77 -25.01
C GLU A 90 6.24 -15.85 -24.10
N PRO A 91 5.84 -14.65 -24.58
CA PRO A 91 4.93 -13.79 -23.84
C PRO A 91 3.59 -14.48 -23.59
N ASP A 92 3.12 -14.51 -22.33
CA ASP A 92 1.86 -15.17 -21.97
C ASP A 92 0.62 -14.26 -22.08
N GLY A 93 0.83 -12.99 -22.45
CA GLY A 93 -0.22 -11.98 -22.58
C GLY A 93 -0.55 -11.24 -21.29
N THR A 94 0.04 -11.63 -20.16
CA THR A 94 -0.12 -10.94 -18.88
C THR A 94 0.93 -9.84 -18.70
N LEU A 95 0.58 -8.87 -17.85
CA LEU A 95 1.43 -7.74 -17.51
C LEU A 95 1.67 -7.75 -16.01
N GLY A 96 2.92 -7.55 -15.61
CA GLY A 96 3.34 -7.41 -14.22
C GLY A 96 3.62 -5.96 -13.84
N PRO A 97 4.44 -5.74 -12.80
CA PRO A 97 4.85 -4.40 -12.36
C PRO A 97 5.48 -3.56 -13.48
N ILE A 98 5.54 -2.25 -13.26
CA ILE A 98 6.20 -1.30 -14.17
C ILE A 98 7.58 -1.83 -14.57
N ASN A 99 7.89 -1.72 -15.86
CA ASN A 99 9.16 -2.20 -16.39
C ASN A 99 10.31 -1.26 -15.97
N PRO A 100 11.28 -1.74 -15.15
CA PRO A 100 12.32 -0.89 -14.58
C PRO A 100 13.50 -0.66 -15.54
N ILE A 101 13.52 -1.27 -16.73
CA ILE A 101 14.60 -1.13 -17.71
C ILE A 101 14.22 -0.28 -18.93
N ASN A 102 12.93 0.02 -19.09
CA ASN A 102 12.42 0.74 -20.25
C ASN A 102 12.40 2.26 -20.02
N ASN A 103 13.05 3.00 -20.93
CA ASN A 103 13.02 4.47 -20.92
C ASN A 103 11.61 5.04 -21.11
N ILE A 104 10.72 4.30 -21.77
CA ILE A 104 9.31 4.68 -21.94
C ILE A 104 8.64 4.86 -20.57
N SER A 105 8.87 3.91 -19.66
CA SER A 105 8.32 3.95 -18.30
C SER A 105 8.83 5.15 -17.51
N TYR A 106 10.13 5.45 -17.61
CA TYR A 106 10.71 6.63 -16.93
C TYR A 106 10.24 7.96 -17.51
N ASN A 107 10.13 8.07 -18.85
CA ASN A 107 9.59 9.28 -19.48
C ASN A 107 8.11 9.50 -19.10
N PHE A 108 7.33 8.41 -19.06
CA PHE A 108 5.95 8.45 -18.60
C PHE A 108 5.85 8.99 -17.17
N VAL A 109 6.59 8.39 -16.23
CA VAL A 109 6.57 8.81 -14.82
C VAL A 109 7.09 10.24 -14.65
N SER A 110 8.11 10.64 -15.41
CA SER A 110 8.65 12.01 -15.41
C SER A 110 7.59 13.05 -15.81
N GLN A 111 6.87 12.81 -16.90
CA GLN A 111 5.79 13.70 -17.32
C GLN A 111 4.63 13.71 -16.33
N LEU A 112 4.27 12.55 -15.78
CA LEU A 112 3.22 12.46 -14.77
C LEU A 112 3.61 13.23 -13.50
N TYR A 113 4.83 13.06 -12.99
CA TYR A 113 5.31 13.77 -11.80
C TYR A 113 5.37 15.28 -12.02
N LYS A 114 5.73 15.74 -13.22
CA LYS A 114 5.66 17.16 -13.56
C LYS A 114 4.23 17.71 -13.41
N GLU A 115 3.22 16.98 -13.87
CA GLU A 115 1.81 17.34 -13.66
C GLU A 115 1.45 17.32 -12.17
N LEU A 116 1.75 16.21 -11.48
CA LEU A 116 1.41 16.03 -10.08
C LEU A 116 2.04 17.10 -9.17
N PHE A 117 3.26 17.54 -9.45
CA PHE A 117 3.88 18.65 -8.72
C PHE A 117 3.28 20.01 -9.07
N SER A 118 2.58 20.15 -10.19
CA SER A 118 1.81 21.37 -10.45
C SER A 118 0.48 21.37 -9.69
N VAL A 119 -0.14 20.18 -9.52
CA VAL A 119 -1.44 20.00 -8.86
C VAL A 119 -1.33 19.95 -7.34
N PHE A 120 -0.41 19.15 -6.81
CA PHE A 120 -0.23 18.93 -5.38
C PHE A 120 0.90 19.84 -4.84
N PRO A 121 0.58 20.81 -3.96
CA PRO A 121 1.54 21.81 -3.51
C PRO A 121 2.42 21.33 -2.34
N ASP A 122 2.16 20.14 -1.79
CA ASP A 122 2.91 19.62 -0.66
C ASP A 122 4.38 19.31 -1.06
N ASN A 123 5.28 19.43 -0.09
CA ASN A 123 6.68 19.04 -0.25
C ASN A 123 6.89 17.52 -0.10
N TRP A 124 5.86 16.76 0.29
CA TRP A 124 5.94 15.33 0.55
C TRP A 124 5.16 14.59 -0.53
N PHE A 125 5.77 13.56 -1.09
CA PHE A 125 5.20 12.80 -2.19
C PHE A 125 5.53 11.32 -2.01
N HIS A 126 4.51 10.47 -1.96
CA HIS A 126 4.68 9.04 -1.71
C HIS A 126 4.79 8.29 -3.04
N LEU A 127 5.87 7.54 -3.21
CA LEU A 127 6.17 6.76 -4.41
C LEU A 127 5.62 5.33 -4.34
N GLY A 128 5.14 4.92 -3.17
CA GLY A 128 4.74 3.55 -2.87
C GLY A 128 5.95 2.64 -2.69
N GLY A 129 6.00 1.56 -3.48
CA GLY A 129 7.12 0.63 -3.51
C GLY A 129 6.99 -0.53 -2.53
N ASP A 130 5.76 -0.93 -2.23
CA ASP A 130 5.39 -2.13 -1.49
C ASP A 130 4.99 -3.29 -2.42
N GLU A 131 4.98 -4.50 -1.83
CA GLU A 131 4.42 -5.74 -2.38
C GLU A 131 4.72 -6.08 -3.85
N VAL A 132 5.88 -5.64 -4.37
CA VAL A 132 6.24 -5.84 -5.79
C VAL A 132 6.44 -7.32 -6.12
N GLU A 133 5.61 -7.85 -7.03
CA GLU A 133 5.75 -9.22 -7.52
C GLU A 133 6.83 -9.37 -8.61
N TYR A 134 7.96 -9.97 -8.26
CA TYR A 134 9.09 -10.11 -9.21
C TYR A 134 8.94 -11.23 -10.26
N ASN A 135 7.86 -12.01 -10.26
CA ASN A 135 7.73 -13.19 -11.14
C ASN A 135 7.77 -12.80 -12.62
N CYS A 136 7.07 -11.72 -13.00
CA CYS A 136 7.12 -11.22 -14.37
C CYS A 136 8.51 -10.71 -14.76
N TRP A 137 9.20 -10.00 -13.85
CA TRP A 137 10.58 -9.57 -14.08
C TRP A 137 11.54 -10.75 -14.24
N ARG A 138 11.35 -11.82 -13.45
CA ARG A 138 12.10 -13.08 -13.53
C ARG A 138 11.87 -13.83 -14.83
N SER A 139 10.68 -13.75 -15.38
CA SER A 139 10.34 -14.43 -16.63
C SER A 139 10.87 -13.71 -17.87
N ASN A 140 11.08 -12.39 -17.79
CA ASN A 140 11.33 -11.55 -18.96
C ASN A 140 12.80 -11.59 -19.43
N PRO A 141 13.09 -12.05 -20.67
CA PRO A 141 14.46 -12.19 -21.17
C PRO A 141 15.28 -10.88 -21.19
N SER A 142 14.66 -9.76 -21.53
CA SER A 142 15.33 -8.46 -21.58
C SER A 142 15.74 -7.98 -20.18
N ILE A 143 14.90 -8.24 -19.17
CA ILE A 143 15.25 -7.94 -17.78
C ILE A 143 16.38 -8.85 -17.30
N ILE A 144 16.34 -10.15 -17.60
CA ILE A 144 17.44 -11.08 -17.24
C ILE A 144 18.77 -10.61 -17.85
N GLU A 145 18.77 -10.17 -19.11
CA GLU A 145 19.98 -9.63 -19.75
C GLU A 145 20.47 -8.35 -19.07
N PHE A 146 19.56 -7.44 -18.73
CA PHE A 146 19.89 -6.23 -17.98
C PHE A 146 20.48 -6.55 -16.60
N MET A 147 19.90 -7.50 -15.87
CA MET A 147 20.40 -7.94 -14.56
C MET A 147 21.83 -8.46 -14.64
N LYS A 148 22.17 -9.21 -15.70
CA LYS A 148 23.56 -9.66 -15.97
C LYS A 148 24.49 -8.48 -16.23
N LYS A 149 24.07 -7.52 -17.07
CA LYS A 149 24.87 -6.31 -17.40
C LYS A 149 25.15 -5.47 -16.15
N MET A 150 24.16 -5.29 -15.29
CA MET A 150 24.26 -4.51 -14.06
C MET A 150 24.93 -5.27 -12.90
N LYS A 151 25.27 -6.55 -13.09
CA LYS A 151 25.80 -7.44 -12.05
C LYS A 151 24.89 -7.53 -10.83
N PHE A 152 23.58 -7.51 -11.07
CA PHE A 152 22.56 -7.71 -10.04
C PHE A 152 22.27 -9.19 -9.78
N HIS A 153 22.76 -10.09 -10.63
CA HIS A 153 22.51 -11.54 -10.52
C HIS A 153 21.00 -11.81 -10.45
N ASP A 154 20.53 -12.65 -9.52
CA ASP A 154 19.11 -12.97 -9.33
C ASP A 154 18.45 -12.12 -8.22
N ASP A 155 19.08 -11.01 -7.83
CA ASP A 155 18.64 -10.12 -6.75
C ASP A 155 17.74 -8.99 -7.28
N TYR A 156 16.46 -9.30 -7.46
CA TYR A 156 15.46 -8.36 -7.99
C TYR A 156 15.15 -7.19 -7.05
N HIS A 157 15.52 -7.29 -5.77
CA HIS A 157 15.47 -6.17 -4.84
C HIS A 157 16.42 -5.04 -5.27
N ARG A 158 17.58 -5.37 -5.88
CA ARG A 158 18.47 -4.36 -6.47
C ARG A 158 17.86 -3.70 -7.70
N LEU A 159 17.07 -4.44 -8.47
CA LEU A 159 16.37 -3.89 -9.63
C LEU A 159 15.27 -2.91 -9.21
N GLU A 160 14.53 -3.24 -8.17
CA GLU A 160 13.58 -2.33 -7.53
C GLU A 160 14.27 -1.10 -6.96
N GLY A 161 15.38 -1.27 -6.23
CA GLY A 161 16.19 -0.15 -5.75
C GLY A 161 16.73 0.73 -6.89
N TYR A 162 17.14 0.12 -8.01
CA TYR A 162 17.52 0.84 -9.22
C TYR A 162 16.35 1.68 -9.76
N TYR A 163 15.14 1.11 -9.83
CA TYR A 163 13.95 1.83 -10.26
C TYR A 163 13.66 3.04 -9.37
N ILE A 164 13.61 2.85 -8.05
CA ILE A 164 13.37 3.91 -7.08
C ILE A 164 14.45 5.00 -7.16
N ASN A 165 15.71 4.63 -7.35
CA ASN A 165 16.78 5.61 -7.53
C ASN A 165 16.57 6.51 -8.76
N ASN A 166 16.11 5.93 -9.88
CA ASN A 166 15.77 6.69 -11.08
C ASN A 166 14.56 7.61 -10.82
N LEU A 167 13.57 7.17 -10.06
CA LEU A 167 12.46 8.05 -9.66
C LEU A 167 12.93 9.25 -8.85
N ILE A 168 13.86 9.06 -7.91
CA ILE A 168 14.43 10.17 -7.13
C ILE A 168 15.16 11.17 -8.04
N GLN A 169 15.89 10.69 -9.05
CA GLN A 169 16.52 11.57 -10.05
C GLN A 169 15.47 12.36 -10.82
N ILE A 170 14.44 11.69 -11.34
CA ILE A 170 13.31 12.32 -12.02
C ILE A 170 12.67 13.41 -11.16
N ILE A 171 12.44 13.16 -9.86
CA ILE A 171 11.88 14.14 -8.94
C ILE A 171 12.77 15.38 -8.87
N ASN A 172 14.10 15.21 -8.77
CA ASN A 172 15.02 16.35 -8.76
C ASN A 172 15.02 17.13 -10.07
N ASP A 173 14.79 16.45 -11.20
CA ASP A 173 14.77 17.06 -12.53
C ASP A 173 13.46 17.82 -12.83
N VAL A 174 12.32 17.31 -12.34
CA VAL A 174 10.99 17.86 -12.68
C VAL A 174 10.33 18.67 -11.57
N LYS A 175 10.87 18.66 -10.34
CA LYS A 175 10.31 19.49 -9.26
C LYS A 175 10.41 20.99 -9.59
N PRO A 176 9.43 21.80 -9.17
CA PRO A 176 9.53 23.25 -9.29
C PRO A 176 10.79 23.79 -8.57
N PRO A 177 11.49 24.81 -9.12
CA PRO A 177 12.76 25.30 -8.57
C PRO A 177 12.67 25.73 -7.10
N GLU A 178 11.56 26.34 -6.72
CA GLU A 178 11.30 26.83 -5.36
C GLU A 178 10.82 25.74 -4.38
N ARG A 179 10.62 24.51 -4.87
CA ARG A 179 10.07 23.41 -4.07
C ARG A 179 11.08 22.29 -3.85
N ASN A 180 11.20 21.87 -2.60
CA ASN A 180 11.98 20.69 -2.23
C ASN A 180 11.04 19.53 -1.94
N ILE A 181 10.85 18.68 -2.94
CA ILE A 181 10.08 17.45 -2.81
C ILE A 181 10.90 16.41 -2.03
N THR A 182 10.32 15.86 -0.98
CA THR A 182 10.85 14.77 -0.16
C THR A 182 10.06 13.51 -0.50
N PRO A 183 10.69 12.53 -1.17
CA PRO A 183 10.03 11.28 -1.49
C PRO A 183 9.85 10.41 -0.24
N ILE A 184 8.69 9.76 -0.16
CA ILE A 184 8.35 8.75 0.84
C ILE A 184 8.09 7.43 0.14
N VAL A 185 8.51 6.34 0.77
CA VAL A 185 8.30 4.98 0.29
C VAL A 185 7.87 4.09 1.43
N TRP A 186 7.24 2.98 1.08
CA TRP A 186 6.96 1.91 2.02
C TRP A 186 8.24 1.25 2.54
N GLN A 187 8.08 0.39 3.55
CA GLN A 187 9.20 -0.14 4.32
C GLN A 187 10.09 -1.08 3.51
N GLU A 188 9.50 -1.79 2.55
CA GLU A 188 10.06 -2.84 1.71
C GLU A 188 11.32 -2.34 1.01
N ILE A 189 11.27 -1.13 0.44
CA ILE A 189 12.43 -0.48 -0.18
C ILE A 189 13.66 -0.50 0.74
N PHE A 190 13.49 -0.22 2.03
CA PHE A 190 14.58 -0.21 3.00
C PHE A 190 14.98 -1.60 3.50
N GLU A 191 14.03 -2.51 3.64
CA GLU A 191 14.26 -3.90 4.04
C GLU A 191 15.04 -4.65 2.94
N ASN A 192 14.77 -4.29 1.69
CA ASN A 192 15.42 -4.76 0.47
C ASN A 192 16.83 -4.18 0.27
N GLY A 193 17.36 -3.45 1.26
CA GLY A 193 18.74 -2.98 1.30
C GLY A 193 18.99 -1.65 0.61
N PHE A 194 17.97 -1.01 0.02
CA PHE A 194 18.10 0.31 -0.57
C PHE A 194 18.17 1.39 0.51
N ARG A 195 19.19 2.24 0.46
CA ARG A 195 19.38 3.35 1.40
C ARG A 195 19.79 4.59 0.63
N VAL A 196 18.86 5.52 0.43
CA VAL A 196 19.17 6.88 -0.04
C VAL A 196 19.07 7.83 1.14
N VAL A 197 20.10 8.67 1.29
CA VAL A 197 20.29 9.61 2.42
C VAL A 197 19.14 10.61 2.57
N ARG A 198 18.35 10.84 1.51
CA ARG A 198 17.31 11.88 1.44
C ARG A 198 15.86 11.36 1.38
N MET A 199 15.65 10.05 1.53
CA MET A 199 14.29 9.48 1.63
C MET A 199 13.92 9.33 3.09
N MET A 200 12.72 9.76 3.48
CA MET A 200 12.23 9.45 4.81
C MET A 200 11.68 8.03 4.82
N ARG A 201 12.07 7.25 5.84
CA ARG A 201 11.45 5.97 6.12
C ARG A 201 9.99 6.18 6.50
N ASN A 202 9.13 5.28 6.05
CA ASN A 202 7.71 5.16 6.41
C ASN A 202 7.39 5.70 7.82
N TRP A 203 6.24 6.38 7.96
CA TRP A 203 5.72 6.93 9.23
C TRP A 203 5.64 5.86 10.34
N LEU A 204 5.48 4.58 9.97
CA LEU A 204 5.44 3.43 10.89
C LEU A 204 6.83 3.00 11.43
N LEU A 205 7.92 3.28 10.70
CA LEU A 205 9.28 2.87 11.08
C LEU A 205 10.01 3.90 11.93
N GLU A 206 9.78 5.20 11.72
CA GLU A 206 10.32 6.23 12.62
C GLU A 206 9.80 6.06 14.05
N VAL A 207 8.55 5.62 14.21
CA VAL A 207 8.00 5.28 15.54
C VAL A 207 8.66 4.05 16.14
N LYS A 208 8.96 2.99 15.36
CA LYS A 208 9.72 1.82 15.85
C LYS A 208 11.13 2.21 16.32
N GLN A 209 11.83 3.03 15.54
CA GLN A 209 13.21 3.46 15.84
C GLN A 209 13.27 4.44 17.02
N LEU A 210 12.28 5.34 17.16
CA LEU A 210 12.19 6.31 18.25
C LEU A 210 11.63 5.71 19.56
N CYS A 211 10.81 4.66 19.48
CA CYS A 211 10.16 4.07 20.66
C CYS A 211 10.84 2.80 21.19
N GLY A 212 11.75 2.15 20.45
CA GLY A 212 12.46 0.96 20.92
C GLY A 212 11.54 -0.23 21.25
N VAL A 213 10.33 -0.25 20.70
CA VAL A 213 9.35 -1.34 20.88
C VAL A 213 9.23 -2.10 19.56
N ASN A 214 9.45 -3.41 19.59
CA ASN A 214 9.04 -4.33 18.52
C ASN A 214 7.52 -4.43 18.48
N MET A 215 6.86 -3.37 18.01
CA MET A 215 5.42 -3.31 17.84
C MET A 215 5.11 -3.37 16.34
N TRP A 216 4.43 -4.42 15.91
CA TRP A 216 3.88 -4.51 14.56
C TRP A 216 2.76 -3.49 14.43
N MET A 217 3.11 -2.31 13.90
CA MET A 217 2.25 -1.13 13.90
C MET A 217 1.06 -1.27 12.94
N THR A 218 1.13 -2.19 11.97
CA THR A 218 -0.02 -2.67 11.19
C THR A 218 -1.15 -3.16 12.10
N ARG A 219 -0.85 -3.87 13.20
CA ARG A 219 -1.90 -4.37 14.11
C ARG A 219 -2.63 -3.28 14.92
N ILE A 220 -2.14 -2.03 14.90
CA ILE A 220 -2.65 -0.95 15.77
C ILE A 220 -3.18 0.22 14.94
N CYS A 221 -2.56 0.51 13.79
CA CYS A 221 -2.89 1.68 12.97
C CYS A 221 -3.74 1.34 11.73
N LEU A 222 -3.86 0.06 11.35
CA LEU A 222 -4.77 -0.37 10.29
C LEU A 222 -6.21 -0.40 10.80
N VAL A 223 -7.05 0.46 10.24
CA VAL A 223 -8.45 0.64 10.64
C VAL A 223 -9.41 -0.27 9.88
N ASP A 224 -8.92 -0.95 8.84
CA ASP A 224 -9.61 -1.98 8.05
C ASP A 224 -9.64 -3.34 8.75
N HIS A 225 -8.83 -3.55 9.80
CA HIS A 225 -8.94 -4.74 10.63
C HIS A 225 -10.30 -4.84 11.34
N VAL A 226 -10.83 -6.05 11.38
CA VAL A 226 -12.10 -6.35 12.06
C VAL A 226 -11.93 -6.12 13.56
N ASN A 227 -12.58 -5.08 14.08
CA ASN A 227 -12.50 -4.68 15.49
C ASN A 227 -13.35 -5.53 16.45
N ASN A 228 -13.96 -6.62 15.98
CA ASN A 228 -14.91 -7.39 16.77
C ASN A 228 -14.36 -8.77 17.11
N THR A 229 -13.97 -8.96 18.38
CA THR A 229 -13.91 -10.30 18.96
C THR A 229 -15.33 -10.73 19.28
N THR A 230 -15.97 -11.50 18.39
CA THR A 230 -17.18 -12.23 18.76
C THR A 230 -16.83 -13.16 19.93
N SER A 231 -17.37 -12.84 21.12
CA SER A 231 -17.37 -13.77 22.24
C SER A 231 -18.17 -15.00 21.81
N ARG A 232 -17.48 -16.12 21.59
CA ARG A 232 -18.15 -17.43 21.60
C ARG A 232 -18.63 -17.69 23.02
N ASN A 233 -19.82 -17.16 23.35
CA ASN A 233 -20.58 -17.63 24.50
C ASN A 233 -21.06 -19.04 24.18
N THR A 234 -20.32 -20.02 24.70
CA THR A 234 -20.85 -21.35 24.91
C THR A 234 -21.71 -21.28 26.16
N SER A 235 -23.02 -21.17 25.97
CA SER A 235 -24.00 -21.39 27.03
C SER A 235 -25.12 -22.22 26.45
N ALA A 236 -25.14 -23.47 26.89
CA ALA A 236 -26.22 -24.41 26.69
C ALA A 236 -27.48 -23.95 27.45
N ASP A 237 -28.62 -24.39 26.90
CA ASP A 237 -29.88 -24.67 27.59
C ASP A 237 -30.80 -23.47 27.92
N GLN A 238 -31.93 -23.33 27.20
CA GLN A 238 -33.26 -23.89 27.55
C GLN A 238 -34.33 -23.33 26.59
N GLY A 239 -35.26 -24.20 26.17
CA GLY A 239 -36.13 -23.98 25.02
C GLY A 239 -37.40 -23.14 25.26
N SER A 240 -38.07 -22.82 24.15
CA SER A 240 -39.54 -22.71 24.06
C SER A 240 -40.00 -22.66 22.60
N ASP A 241 -40.67 -23.73 22.21
CA ASP A 241 -41.67 -23.98 21.16
C ASP A 241 -42.01 -23.01 20.00
N SER A 242 -42.03 -23.65 18.82
CA SER A 242 -43.10 -23.66 17.81
C SER A 242 -43.34 -22.44 16.89
N ARG A 243 -42.99 -22.61 15.60
CA ARG A 243 -44.00 -22.78 14.54
C ARG A 243 -43.40 -23.29 13.24
N THR A 244 -43.95 -24.43 12.82
CA THR A 244 -43.73 -25.20 11.61
C THR A 244 -44.31 -24.50 10.37
N ILE A 245 -43.60 -24.52 9.24
CA ILE A 245 -44.20 -24.84 7.92
C ILE A 245 -43.24 -25.78 7.18
N LYS A 246 -43.77 -26.95 6.82
CA LYS A 246 -43.14 -28.03 6.06
C LYS A 246 -43.17 -27.71 4.56
N SER A 247 -42.12 -28.08 3.85
CA SER A 247 -42.31 -28.88 2.63
C SER A 247 -41.17 -29.89 2.53
N ALA A 248 -41.54 -31.13 2.22
CA ALA A 248 -40.69 -32.31 2.25
C ALA A 248 -40.84 -33.03 0.92
N THR A 249 -39.74 -33.55 0.38
CA THR A 249 -39.73 -34.77 -0.44
C THR A 249 -38.44 -35.56 -0.21
N LYS A 250 -38.64 -36.85 0.11
CA LYS A 250 -37.70 -37.97 0.37
C LYS A 250 -36.98 -38.39 -0.94
N SER A 251 -35.92 -39.20 -0.99
CA SER A 251 -35.62 -40.47 -0.29
C SER A 251 -34.15 -40.91 -0.51
N THR A 252 -33.43 -41.33 0.54
CA THR A 252 -32.98 -42.71 0.88
C THR A 252 -31.59 -43.16 0.38
N GLY A 253 -30.74 -43.57 1.33
CA GLY A 253 -29.56 -44.41 1.08
C GLY A 253 -28.56 -44.49 2.24
N ASN A 254 -28.82 -45.36 3.23
CA ASN A 254 -27.98 -45.67 4.41
C ASN A 254 -26.57 -46.19 4.06
N LYS A 255 -25.55 -45.82 4.86
CA LYS A 255 -24.57 -46.77 5.44
C LYS A 255 -23.81 -46.16 6.63
N THR A 256 -23.50 -47.03 7.58
CA THR A 256 -23.24 -46.78 9.01
C THR A 256 -21.75 -46.84 9.40
N ILE A 257 -21.40 -46.05 10.43
CA ILE A 257 -20.45 -46.27 11.54
C ILE A 257 -18.93 -46.30 11.28
N GLY A 258 -18.22 -45.45 12.03
CA GLY A 258 -16.84 -45.63 12.46
C GLY A 258 -16.43 -44.55 13.49
N ILE A 259 -16.62 -44.83 14.79
CA ILE A 259 -16.16 -44.00 15.91
C ILE A 259 -14.78 -44.52 16.34
N THR A 260 -13.77 -43.65 16.38
CA THR A 260 -12.59 -43.82 17.24
C THR A 260 -12.24 -42.49 17.89
N GLY A 261 -12.32 -42.46 19.22
CA GLY A 261 -11.87 -41.35 20.05
C GLY A 261 -10.40 -41.48 20.42
N GLN A 262 -9.71 -40.35 20.61
CA GLN A 262 -8.52 -40.28 21.44
C GLN A 262 -8.42 -38.93 22.17
N LYS A 263 -8.01 -39.02 23.43
CA LYS A 263 -8.09 -38.02 24.50
C LYS A 263 -7.00 -36.94 24.43
N SER A 264 -7.42 -35.73 24.80
CA SER A 264 -6.76 -34.67 25.60
C SER A 264 -5.23 -34.55 25.67
N GLY A 265 -4.74 -33.36 25.31
CA GLY A 265 -3.49 -32.77 25.82
C GLY A 265 -3.61 -31.24 25.84
N SER A 266 -3.77 -30.67 27.04
CA SER A 266 -3.98 -29.24 27.31
C SER A 266 -2.64 -28.56 27.63
N THR A 267 -2.31 -27.48 26.93
CA THR A 267 -1.27 -26.51 27.35
C THR A 267 -1.86 -25.11 27.37
N ARG A 268 -2.06 -24.59 28.60
CA ARG A 268 -2.49 -23.21 28.89
C ARG A 268 -1.39 -22.22 28.49
N GLY A 269 -1.68 -21.31 27.56
CA GLY A 269 -0.90 -20.10 27.33
C GLY A 269 -1.49 -18.94 28.16
N THR A 270 -0.68 -18.35 29.04
CA THR A 270 -1.00 -17.19 29.88
C THR A 270 -1.23 -15.93 29.04
N SER A 271 -2.41 -15.33 29.18
CA SER A 271 -2.74 -13.98 28.70
C SER A 271 -2.02 -12.93 29.56
N ALA A 272 -1.09 -12.17 28.96
CA ALA A 272 -0.53 -10.97 29.57
C ALA A 272 -1.54 -9.82 29.42
N LYS A 273 -2.09 -9.34 30.54
CA LYS A 273 -2.86 -8.09 30.59
C LYS A 273 -1.91 -6.91 30.41
N ILE A 274 -2.18 -6.06 29.43
CA ILE A 274 -1.47 -4.78 29.23
C ILE A 274 -2.09 -3.77 30.20
N ASP A 275 -1.28 -3.23 31.11
CA ASP A 275 -1.68 -2.16 32.01
C ASP A 275 -1.63 -0.80 31.28
N PHE A 276 -2.81 -0.26 30.99
CA PHE A 276 -2.99 1.00 30.26
C PHE A 276 -2.39 2.22 30.97
N ASN A 277 -2.21 2.19 32.29
CA ASN A 277 -1.65 3.32 33.03
C ASN A 277 -0.13 3.46 32.80
N GLN A 278 0.58 2.37 32.53
CA GLN A 278 2.02 2.40 32.26
C GLN A 278 2.34 2.88 30.84
N ALA A 279 1.43 2.63 29.88
CA ALA A 279 1.52 3.13 28.51
C ALA A 279 1.33 4.66 28.44
N HIS A 280 0.44 5.22 29.28
CA HIS A 280 0.13 6.64 29.31
C HIS A 280 1.32 7.50 29.80
N TRP A 281 2.10 7.00 30.77
CA TRP A 281 3.31 7.68 31.27
C TRP A 281 4.45 7.66 30.26
N LYS A 282 4.66 6.55 29.54
CA LYS A 282 5.67 6.45 28.48
C LYS A 282 5.38 7.38 27.30
N MET A 283 4.11 7.51 26.90
CA MET A 283 3.68 8.45 25.84
C MET A 283 3.98 9.92 26.17
N ARG A 284 3.80 10.36 27.42
CA ARG A 284 4.10 11.75 27.83
C ARG A 284 5.58 12.10 27.74
N ILE A 285 6.47 11.15 28.01
CA ILE A 285 7.92 11.36 27.91
C ILE A 285 8.37 11.40 26.45
N ILE A 286 7.76 10.56 25.60
CA ILE A 286 8.03 10.50 24.15
C ILE A 286 7.61 11.82 23.47
N CYS A 287 6.43 12.36 23.78
CA CYS A 287 5.99 13.66 23.25
C CYS A 287 6.93 14.81 23.63
N LYS A 288 7.49 14.83 24.85
CA LYS A 288 8.45 15.87 25.28
C LYS A 288 9.78 15.79 24.54
N LYS A 289 10.27 14.59 24.23
CA LYS A 289 11.52 14.41 23.46
C LYS A 289 11.36 14.78 21.99
N ILE A 290 10.23 14.42 21.37
CA ILE A 290 9.92 14.78 19.99
C ILE A 290 9.78 16.31 19.84
N PHE A 291 9.15 16.99 20.81
CA PHE A 291 9.01 18.44 20.78
C PHE A 291 10.36 19.17 20.89
N SER A 292 11.33 18.61 21.61
CA SER A 292 12.69 19.16 21.71
C SER A 292 13.51 18.96 20.43
N MET A 293 13.33 17.86 19.69
CA MET A 293 14.11 17.59 18.46
C MET A 293 13.59 18.36 17.23
N ILE A 294 12.34 18.82 17.24
CA ILE A 294 11.75 19.57 16.11
C ILE A 294 12.10 21.09 16.19
N TYR A 295 12.47 21.59 17.36
CA TYR A 295 12.69 23.02 17.63
C TYR A 295 14.12 23.38 18.09
N SER A 296 15.12 22.54 17.78
CA SER A 296 16.55 22.87 17.89
C SER A 296 17.27 22.58 16.59
#